data_AF-A0A8T3UI04-F1
#
_entry.id   AF-A0A8T3UI04-F1
#
_cell.length_a   1.000
_cell.length_b   1.000
_cell.length_c   1.000
_cell.angle_alpha   90.00
_cell.angle_beta   90.00
_cell.angle_gamma   90.00
#
_symmetry.space_group_name_H-M   'P 1'
#
loop_
_entity.id
_entity.type
_entity.pdbx_description
1 polymer ?
#
loop_
_entity_poly.entity_id
_entity_poly.type
_entity_poly.pdbx_seq_one_letter_code
_entity_poly.pdbx_strand_id
1 'polypeptide(L)'
;MGNRAVITWKEDPSIHDNKSLGVYVHWNGGLNSVTAFLEYCKRSGFREPDYDDYGYARLVQVICNYLSDRDGLSVGIDTLNKLDLEGDNGTYICKGWKIVDRKYAPSKNIEFCDRDYIENMIEAIDESMPEGMKILK
;
A
#
# COMPACT_ATOMS: atom_id res chain seq x y z
N MET A 1 4.97 18.38 -5.99
CA MET A 1 3.68 17.81 -5.51
C MET A 1 3.94 16.34 -5.21
N GLY A 2 3.56 15.85 -4.04
CA GLY A 2 3.89 14.48 -3.63
C GLY A 2 2.79 13.47 -3.99
N ASN A 3 3.15 12.20 -3.99
CA ASN A 3 2.23 11.06 -4.11
C ASN A 3 2.54 10.07 -2.98
N ARG A 4 2.33 10.53 -1.74
CA ARG A 4 2.72 9.82 -0.51
C ARG A 4 1.51 9.32 0.26
N ALA A 5 1.61 8.13 0.83
CA ALA A 5 0.56 7.56 1.67
C ALA A 5 1.14 6.70 2.78
N VAL A 6 0.32 6.45 3.81
CA VAL A 6 0.53 5.38 4.78
C VAL A 6 -0.55 4.32 4.60
N ILE A 7 -0.18 3.04 4.69
CA ILE A 7 -1.08 1.89 4.66
C ILE A 7 -1.01 1.19 6.02
N THR A 8 -2.14 0.92 6.66
CA THR A 8 -2.19 0.25 7.95
C THR A 8 -3.44 -0.60 8.12
N TRP A 9 -3.38 -1.59 9.00
CA TRP A 9 -4.53 -2.39 9.45
C TRP A 9 -5.06 -1.96 10.81
N LYS A 10 -4.57 -0.83 11.33
CA LYS A 10 -5.09 -0.26 12.57
C LYS A 10 -6.37 0.53 12.29
N GLU A 11 -7.48 0.09 12.88
CA GLU A 11 -8.80 0.72 12.72
C GLU A 11 -8.82 2.21 13.05
N ASP A 12 -8.07 2.64 14.07
CA ASP A 12 -7.92 4.05 14.42
C ASP A 12 -6.45 4.48 14.47
N PRO A 13 -5.92 5.09 13.39
CA PRO A 13 -4.56 5.60 13.36
C PRO A 13 -4.40 6.94 14.11
N SER A 14 -5.48 7.56 14.60
CA SER A 14 -5.43 8.87 15.29
C SER A 14 -5.03 8.80 16.77
N ILE A 15 -4.96 7.59 17.32
CA ILE A 15 -4.53 7.37 18.71
C ILE A 15 -3.11 7.94 18.91
N HIS A 16 -2.92 8.76 19.94
CA HIS A 16 -1.60 9.28 20.30
C HIS A 16 -0.66 8.12 20.69
N ASP A 17 0.63 8.22 20.34
CA ASP A 17 1.63 7.16 20.56
C ASP A 17 1.26 5.79 20.00
N ASN A 18 0.52 5.76 18.90
CA ASN A 18 0.15 4.51 18.25
C ASN A 18 1.39 3.77 17.72
N LYS A 19 1.76 2.71 18.43
CA LYS A 19 2.87 1.81 18.09
C LYS A 19 2.49 0.72 17.09
N SER A 20 1.29 0.79 16.51
CA SER A 20 0.92 -0.13 15.41
C SER A 20 1.78 0.16 14.19
N LEU A 21 1.96 -0.86 13.35
CA LEU A 21 2.79 -0.79 12.16
C LEU A 21 2.08 -0.02 11.03
N GLY A 22 2.85 0.73 10.26
CA GLY A 22 2.42 1.33 9.01
C GLY A 22 3.46 1.14 7.91
N VAL A 23 2.99 1.01 6.67
CA VAL A 23 3.83 1.02 5.48
C VAL A 23 3.68 2.39 4.82
N TYR A 24 4.76 3.14 4.76
CA TYR A 24 4.81 4.43 4.09
C TYR A 24 5.28 4.24 2.64
N VAL A 25 4.55 4.80 1.68
CA VAL A 25 4.86 4.72 0.25
C VAL A 25 5.19 6.12 -0.25
N HIS A 26 6.37 6.27 -0.85
CA HIS A 26 6.84 7.52 -1.43
C HIS A 26 6.88 7.44 -2.96
N TRP A 27 6.03 8.29 -3.52
CA TRP A 27 5.73 8.56 -4.92
C TRP A 27 5.02 7.43 -5.69
N ASN A 28 4.25 6.60 -4.98
CA ASN A 28 3.23 5.73 -5.57
C ASN A 28 2.06 5.43 -4.61
N GLY A 29 1.67 6.43 -3.80
CA GLY A 29 0.67 6.29 -2.74
C GLY A 29 -0.77 6.58 -3.14
N GLY A 30 -1.11 6.67 -4.43
CA GLY A 30 -2.47 6.98 -4.89
C GLY A 30 -3.44 5.81 -4.67
N LEU A 31 -4.75 6.08 -4.67
CA LEU A 31 -5.77 5.07 -4.37
C LEU A 31 -5.68 3.85 -5.30
N ASN A 32 -5.54 4.09 -6.61
CA ASN A 32 -5.40 3.00 -7.58
C ASN A 32 -4.12 2.20 -7.34
N SER A 33 -2.99 2.87 -7.07
CA SER A 33 -1.70 2.22 -6.83
C SER A 33 -1.72 1.34 -5.58
N VAL A 34 -2.21 1.87 -4.46
CA VAL A 34 -2.36 1.11 -3.23
C VAL A 34 -3.32 -0.06 -3.43
N THR A 35 -4.44 0.15 -4.13
CA THR A 35 -5.39 -0.93 -4.46
C THR A 35 -4.73 -2.04 -5.28
N ALA A 36 -3.92 -1.70 -6.29
CA ALA A 36 -3.21 -2.66 -7.11
C ALA A 36 -2.21 -3.50 -6.30
N PHE A 37 -1.43 -2.89 -5.40
CA PHE A 37 -0.51 -3.62 -4.51
C PHE A 37 -1.25 -4.61 -3.60
N LEU A 38 -2.35 -4.17 -2.98
CA LEU A 38 -3.14 -5.02 -2.11
C LEU A 38 -3.81 -6.16 -2.88
N GLU A 39 -4.38 -5.86 -4.05
CA GLU A 39 -5.02 -6.88 -4.88
C GLU A 39 -4.00 -7.90 -5.44
N TYR A 40 -2.79 -7.47 -5.79
CA TYR A 40 -1.72 -8.40 -6.16
C TYR A 40 -1.35 -9.34 -5.01
N CYS A 41 -1.18 -8.82 -3.79
CA CYS A 41 -0.90 -9.63 -2.60
C CYS A 41 -2.03 -10.64 -2.32
N LYS A 42 -3.29 -10.23 -2.54
CA LYS A 42 -4.46 -11.09 -2.43
C LYS A 42 -4.44 -12.21 -3.47
N ARG A 43 -4.21 -11.89 -4.75
CA ARG A 43 -4.15 -12.88 -5.84
C ARG A 43 -2.99 -13.86 -5.68
N SER A 44 -1.90 -13.41 -5.06
CA SER A 44 -0.75 -14.25 -4.70
C SER A 44 -1.03 -15.24 -3.57
N GLY A 45 -2.19 -15.13 -2.90
CA GLY A 45 -2.53 -15.99 -1.76
C GLY A 45 -1.70 -15.72 -0.51
N PHE A 46 -1.12 -14.51 -0.38
CA PHE A 46 -0.37 -14.14 0.82
C PHE A 46 -1.28 -14.00 2.03
N ARG A 47 -0.76 -14.37 3.20
CA ARG A 47 -1.45 -14.21 4.48
C ARG A 47 -1.81 -12.75 4.71
N GLU A 48 -3.04 -12.50 5.13
CA GLU A 48 -3.53 -11.15 5.39
C GLU A 48 -2.83 -10.51 6.61
N PRO A 49 -2.55 -9.20 6.58
CA PRO A 49 -1.87 -8.53 7.70
C PRO A 49 -2.72 -8.38 8.99
N ASP A 50 -4.00 -8.75 8.95
CA ASP A 50 -4.88 -8.82 10.12
C ASP A 50 -4.44 -9.89 11.14
N TYR A 51 -3.73 -10.92 10.68
CA TYR A 51 -3.33 -12.05 11.52
C TYR A 51 -1.96 -11.84 12.17
N ASP A 52 -0.97 -11.36 11.40
CA ASP A 52 0.41 -11.17 11.86
C ASP A 52 1.22 -10.21 10.94
N ASP A 53 2.51 -10.06 11.24
CA ASP A 53 3.46 -9.18 10.55
C ASP A 53 3.96 -9.74 9.20
N TYR A 54 3.73 -11.02 8.87
CA TYR A 54 4.17 -11.60 7.60
C TYR A 54 3.42 -11.01 6.41
N GLY A 55 2.16 -10.62 6.58
CA GLY A 55 1.40 -9.91 5.56
C GLY A 55 2.06 -8.56 5.21
N TYR A 56 2.50 -7.79 6.20
CA TYR A 56 3.25 -6.55 5.98
C TYR A 56 4.55 -6.82 5.23
N ALA A 57 5.30 -7.84 5.62
CA ALA A 57 6.55 -8.19 4.95
C ALA A 57 6.34 -8.54 3.47
N ARG A 58 5.25 -9.25 3.13
CA ARG A 58 4.90 -9.56 1.73
C ARG A 58 4.49 -8.33 0.94
N LEU A 59 3.69 -7.44 1.53
CA LEU A 59 3.35 -6.17 0.89
C LEU A 59 4.62 -5.34 0.61
N VAL A 60 5.50 -5.19 1.59
CA VAL A 60 6.76 -4.46 1.43
C VAL A 60 7.64 -5.11 0.37
N GLN A 61 7.74 -6.44 0.32
CA GLN A 61 8.46 -7.14 -0.73
C GLN A 61 7.92 -6.82 -2.13
N VAL A 62 6.60 -6.91 -2.32
CA VAL A 62 5.94 -6.61 -3.61
C VAL A 62 6.20 -5.16 -4.02
N ILE A 63 6.06 -4.21 -3.09
CA ILE A 63 6.35 -2.80 -3.36
C ILE A 63 7.83 -2.61 -3.71
N CYS A 64 8.77 -3.14 -2.92
CA CYS A 64 10.21 -3.03 -3.19
C CYS A 64 10.59 -3.59 -4.56
N ASN A 65 10.10 -4.79 -4.92
CA ASN A 65 10.37 -5.41 -6.20
C ASN A 65 9.87 -4.52 -7.35
N TYR A 66 8.64 -4.02 -7.24
CA TYR A 66 8.10 -3.07 -8.20
C TYR A 66 8.99 -1.82 -8.27
N LEU A 67 9.32 -1.17 -7.15
CA LEU A 67 10.08 0.09 -7.18
C LEU A 67 11.58 -0.06 -7.56
N SER A 68 12.11 -1.29 -7.68
CA SER A 68 13.55 -1.56 -7.71
C SER A 68 14.34 -0.90 -8.86
N ASP A 69 13.69 -0.59 -9.97
CA ASP A 69 14.27 0.05 -11.15
C ASP A 69 13.81 1.51 -11.35
N ARG A 70 13.12 2.10 -10.37
CA ARG A 70 12.49 3.42 -10.47
C ARG A 70 13.15 4.42 -9.54
N ASP A 71 13.75 5.46 -10.12
CA ASP A 71 14.43 6.51 -9.35
C ASP A 71 13.43 7.41 -8.59
N GLY A 72 13.82 7.84 -7.39
CA GLY A 72 13.02 8.71 -6.53
C GLY A 72 11.81 8.07 -5.83
N LEU A 73 11.51 6.80 -6.09
CA LEU A 73 10.45 6.06 -5.39
C LEU A 73 11.02 5.31 -4.18
N SER A 74 10.27 5.25 -3.08
CA SER A 74 10.71 4.47 -1.90
C SER A 74 9.54 3.95 -1.08
N VAL A 75 9.82 2.96 -0.24
CA VAL A 75 8.90 2.43 0.77
C VAL A 75 9.60 2.41 2.11
N GLY A 76 8.88 2.79 3.15
CA GLY A 76 9.35 2.80 4.54
C GLY A 76 8.42 2.02 5.44
N ILE A 77 8.93 1.59 6.58
CA ILE A 77 8.16 0.90 7.61
C ILE A 77 8.54 1.46 8.98
N ASP A 78 7.53 1.86 9.76
CA ASP A 78 7.72 2.24 11.16
C ASP A 78 6.38 2.18 11.89
N THR A 79 6.40 2.56 13.16
CA THR A 79 5.19 2.76 13.95
C THR A 79 4.44 4.02 13.51
N LEU A 80 3.11 3.99 13.53
CA LEU A 80 2.25 5.07 13.04
C LEU A 80 2.57 6.43 13.65
N ASN A 81 2.98 6.49 14.92
CA ASN A 81 3.39 7.72 15.60
C ASN A 81 4.68 8.38 15.08
N LYS A 82 5.39 7.74 14.14
CA LYS A 82 6.61 8.29 13.50
C LYS A 82 6.44 8.50 11.99
N LEU A 83 5.31 8.09 11.41
CA LEU A 83 5.04 8.22 9.99
C LEU A 83 4.27 9.51 9.70
N ASP A 84 4.43 10.03 8.48
CA ASP A 84 3.62 11.15 7.98
C ASP A 84 2.23 10.64 7.58
N LEU A 85 1.30 10.61 8.54
CA LEU A 85 -0.07 10.13 8.35
C LEU A 85 -0.92 11.07 7.46
N GLU A 86 -0.50 12.33 7.32
CA GLU A 86 -1.18 13.41 6.61
C GLU A 86 -0.51 13.74 5.27
N GLY A 87 0.24 12.78 4.71
CA GLY A 87 0.82 12.89 3.37
C GLY A 87 -0.24 13.18 2.29
N ASP A 88 0.19 13.33 1.04
CA ASP A 88 -0.68 13.80 -0.05
C ASP A 88 -1.97 12.98 -0.22
N ASN A 89 -1.90 11.68 0.08
CA ASN A 89 -3.00 10.72 0.03
C ASN A 89 -3.52 10.30 1.42
N GLY A 90 -3.00 10.86 2.51
CA GLY A 90 -3.34 10.48 3.88
C GLY A 90 -2.96 9.04 4.24
N THR A 91 -3.78 8.44 5.09
CA THR A 91 -3.60 7.08 5.63
C THR A 91 -4.77 6.18 5.21
N TYR A 92 -4.46 5.11 4.49
CA TYR A 92 -5.40 4.05 4.15
C TYR A 92 -5.52 3.05 5.30
N ILE A 93 -6.76 2.81 5.73
CA ILE A 93 -7.12 1.80 6.72
C ILE A 93 -7.61 0.58 5.96
N CYS A 94 -6.95 -0.55 6.19
CA CYS A 94 -7.19 -1.80 5.48
C CYS A 94 -7.77 -2.88 6.40
N LYS A 95 -8.48 -3.82 5.78
CA LYS A 95 -8.92 -5.09 6.36
C LYS A 95 -8.79 -6.18 5.32
N GLY A 96 -8.16 -7.30 5.67
CA GLY A 96 -7.65 -8.24 4.68
C GLY A 96 -6.74 -7.51 3.68
N TRP A 97 -6.91 -7.79 2.40
CA TRP A 97 -6.24 -7.06 1.33
C TRP A 97 -7.09 -5.96 0.69
N LYS A 98 -7.92 -5.26 1.48
CA LYS A 98 -8.82 -4.21 0.97
C LYS A 98 -8.75 -2.95 1.81
N ILE A 99 -8.78 -1.80 1.15
CA ILE A 99 -9.01 -0.50 1.80
C ILE A 99 -10.47 -0.45 2.24
N VAL A 100 -10.71 -0.14 3.52
CA VAL A 100 -12.05 -0.01 4.10
C VAL A 100 -12.37 1.41 4.54
N ASP A 101 -11.35 2.21 4.80
CA ASP A 101 -11.50 3.63 5.17
C ASP A 101 -10.20 4.39 4.83
N ARG A 102 -10.25 5.73 4.88
CA ARG A 102 -9.11 6.61 4.63
C ARG A 102 -9.19 7.84 5.53
N LYS A 103 -8.16 8.06 6.34
CA LYS A 103 -8.02 9.26 7.17
C LYS A 103 -7.01 10.24 6.58
N TYR A 104 -7.16 11.52 6.95
CA TYR A 104 -6.24 12.61 6.61
C TYR A 104 -6.05 12.89 5.12
N ALA A 105 -6.85 12.27 4.25
CA ALA A 105 -6.84 12.61 2.83
C ALA A 105 -7.43 14.02 2.65
N PRO A 106 -6.81 14.88 1.81
CA PRO A 106 -7.37 16.20 1.52
C PRO A 106 -8.77 16.03 0.94
N SER A 107 -9.74 16.75 1.52
CA SER A 107 -11.19 16.63 1.29
C SER A 107 -11.66 17.03 -0.12
N LYS A 108 -10.79 17.03 -1.13
CA LYS A 108 -11.00 17.80 -2.35
C LYS A 108 -11.47 17.01 -3.56
N ASN A 109 -11.45 15.68 -3.58
CA ASN A 109 -12.02 14.91 -4.69
C ASN A 109 -12.65 13.60 -4.21
N ILE A 110 -13.81 13.26 -4.77
CA ILE A 110 -14.28 11.86 -4.79
C ILE A 110 -13.35 11.13 -5.75
N GLU A 111 -12.41 10.37 -5.21
CA GLU A 111 -11.55 9.49 -6.01
C GLU A 111 -12.32 8.22 -6.35
N PHE A 112 -12.33 7.86 -7.63
CA PHE A 112 -12.90 6.61 -8.11
C PHE A 112 -11.76 5.66 -8.46
N CYS A 113 -11.94 4.38 -8.12
CA CYS A 113 -11.02 3.35 -8.59
C CYS A 113 -11.17 3.17 -10.10
N ASP A 114 -10.08 3.37 -10.83
CA ASP A 114 -9.99 3.07 -12.26
C ASP A 114 -9.55 1.61 -12.41
N ARG A 115 -10.49 0.75 -12.86
CA ARG A 115 -10.21 -0.68 -12.99
C ARG A 115 -9.15 -0.98 -14.03
N ASP A 116 -9.13 -0.27 -15.15
CA ASP A 116 -8.17 -0.54 -16.21
C ASP A 116 -6.77 -0.14 -15.74
N TYR A 117 -6.64 0.99 -15.03
CA TYR A 117 -5.38 1.36 -14.39
C TYR A 117 -4.91 0.29 -13.38
N ILE A 118 -5.82 -0.20 -12.54
CA ILE A 118 -5.50 -1.19 -11.51
C ILE A 118 -5.00 -2.48 -12.14
N GLU A 119 -5.69 -3.02 -13.15
CA GLU A 119 -5.26 -4.26 -13.83
C GLU A 119 -3.93 -4.07 -14.55
N ASN A 120 -3.74 -2.97 -15.28
CA ASN A 120 -2.46 -2.65 -15.94
C ASN A 120 -1.30 -2.54 -14.93
N MET A 121 -1.56 -2.00 -13.73
CA MET A 121 -0.54 -1.93 -12.69
C MET A 121 -0.27 -3.30 -12.06
N ILE A 122 -1.30 -4.15 -11.91
CA ILE A 122 -1.11 -5.54 -11.45
C ILE A 122 -0.21 -6.32 -12.42
N GLU A 123 -0.39 -6.14 -13.73
CA GLU A 123 0.52 -6.70 -14.74
C GLU A 123 1.96 -6.20 -14.57
N ALA A 124 2.15 -4.88 -14.43
CA ALA A 124 3.48 -4.31 -14.21
C ALA A 124 4.13 -4.73 -12.87
N ILE A 125 3.33 -4.96 -11.83
CA ILE A 125 3.78 -5.56 -10.57
C ILE A 125 4.28 -6.98 -10.83
N ASP A 126 3.49 -7.79 -11.54
CA ASP A 126 3.86 -9.18 -11.85
C ASP A 126 5.16 -9.27 -12.65
N GLU A 127 5.31 -8.43 -13.67
CA GLU A 127 6.54 -8.37 -14.48
C GLU A 127 7.78 -8.05 -13.64
N SER A 128 7.60 -7.29 -12.56
CA SER A 128 8.66 -6.88 -11.63
C SER A 128 8.97 -7.95 -10.57
N MET A 129 8.16 -9.02 -10.48
CA MET A 129 8.40 -10.10 -9.51
C MET A 129 9.49 -11.07 -10.01
N PRO A 130 10.25 -11.69 -9.08
CA PRO A 130 11.05 -12.86 -9.40
C PRO A 130 10.19 -13.97 -10.03
N GLU A 131 10.76 -14.77 -10.92
CA GLU A 131 10.03 -15.75 -11.72
C GLU A 131 9.13 -16.71 -10.90
N GLY A 132 9.62 -17.17 -9.73
CA GLY A 132 8.83 -18.04 -8.84
C GLY A 132 7.71 -17.36 -8.06
N MET A 133 7.56 -16.04 -8.19
CA MET A 133 6.52 -15.24 -7.55
C MET A 133 5.49 -14.67 -8.53
N LYS A 134 5.74 -14.77 -9.85
CA LYS A 134 4.77 -14.34 -10.86
C LYS A 134 3.51 -15.20 -10.81
N ILE A 135 2.37 -14.56 -10.94
CA ILE A 135 1.05 -15.18 -10.86
C ILE A 135 0.25 -15.03 -12.16
N LEU A 136 0.67 -14.13 -13.05
CA LEU A 136 0.11 -14.00 -14.37
C LEU A 136 0.94 -14.85 -15.34
N LYS A 137 0.27 -15.50 -16.30
CA LYS A 137 0.89 -16.39 -17.29
C LYS A 137 0.99 -15.71 -18.63
#